data_AF-A0A7X3HBD0-F1
#
_entry.id   AF-A0A7X3HBD0-F1
#
_cell.length_a   1.000
_cell.length_b   1.000
_cell.length_c   1.000
_cell.angle_alpha   90.00
_cell.angle_beta   90.00
_cell.angle_gamma   90.00
#
_symmetry.space_group_name_H-M   'P 1'
#
loop_
_entity.id
_entity.type
_entity.pdbx_description
1 polymer ?
#
loop_
_entity_poly.entity_id
_entity_poly.type
_entity_poly.pdbx_seq_one_letter_code
_entity_poly.pdbx_strand_id
1 'polypeptide(L)'
;MDRFVNALPLGLLAACCSLPALAQIDCSAGAAGVNPVPVQIGAGLANSRLNPQISQRHIFCGEVNAAGVATGFHSRPNSHDPRLGVAPMAPFAAQITAGVQYIVQPGINHPGPYRYLGGGIQVANAAGVMVPKGGAGSSTFFPDSCNQMQVIASIRYAYTHPFKDVGPFVPPPPPGGPALPPGANYFTGPSAPSVGAVGYCTGEGGNPFTVGGYIRQVAGLWTLTTVYPIASF
;
A
#
# COMPACT_ATOMS: atom_id res chain seq x y z
N MET A 1 -5.45 67.32 2.16
CA MET A 1 -4.35 67.19 3.14
C MET A 1 -4.89 66.35 4.29
N ASP A 2 -4.60 65.07 4.16
CA ASP A 2 -5.28 63.96 4.81
C ASP A 2 -4.79 63.71 6.23
N ARG A 3 -5.74 63.39 7.13
CA ARG A 3 -5.46 62.66 8.38
C ARG A 3 -6.61 61.72 8.69
N PHE A 4 -6.55 60.54 8.10
CA PHE A 4 -7.25 59.35 8.61
C PHE A 4 -6.20 58.36 9.11
N VAL A 5 -5.99 58.34 10.42
CA VAL A 5 -5.31 57.23 11.11
C VAL A 5 -6.40 56.46 11.83
N ASN A 6 -7.05 55.55 11.11
CA ASN A 6 -7.89 54.52 11.72
C ASN A 6 -7.01 53.31 12.01
N ALA A 7 -6.77 53.08 13.30
CA ALA A 7 -6.20 51.86 13.81
C ALA A 7 -7.14 50.68 13.48
N LEU A 8 -6.73 49.84 12.53
CA LEU A 8 -7.35 48.53 12.32
C LEU A 8 -6.76 47.53 13.33
N PRO A 9 -7.61 46.71 13.98
CA PRO A 9 -7.15 45.77 14.99
C PRO A 9 -6.35 44.65 14.33
N LEU A 10 -5.09 44.49 14.77
CA LEU A 10 -4.35 43.24 14.61
C LEU A 10 -5.12 42.14 15.34
N GLY A 11 -5.86 41.31 14.60
CA GLY A 11 -6.53 40.19 15.22
C GLY A 11 -7.51 39.49 14.30
N LEU A 12 -7.02 38.87 13.22
CA LEU A 12 -7.58 37.64 12.62
C LEU A 12 -6.79 37.32 11.34
N LEU A 13 -5.71 36.54 11.44
CA LEU A 13 -5.14 35.76 10.32
C LEU A 13 -4.07 34.78 10.84
N ALA A 14 -4.43 34.01 11.87
CA ALA A 14 -3.75 32.76 12.21
C ALA A 14 -4.69 31.60 11.84
N ALA A 15 -4.96 31.46 10.54
CA ALA A 15 -5.74 30.35 9.98
C ALA A 15 -4.95 29.64 8.86
N CYS A 16 -3.62 29.63 8.97
CA CYS A 16 -2.73 28.88 8.09
C CYS A 16 -1.91 27.91 8.97
N CYS A 17 -1.89 26.64 8.60
CA CYS A 17 -1.08 25.54 9.16
C CYS A 17 -1.74 24.55 10.15
N SER A 18 -3.03 24.26 10.01
CA SER A 18 -3.55 22.94 10.42
C SER A 18 -4.02 22.18 9.19
N LEU A 19 -3.07 21.80 8.32
CA LEU A 19 -3.30 20.69 7.40
C LEU A 19 -3.64 19.49 8.27
N PRO A 20 -4.77 18.82 8.02
CA PRO A 20 -5.31 17.87 8.96
C PRO A 20 -4.39 16.65 9.01
N ALA A 21 -4.30 16.04 10.19
CA ALA A 21 -3.71 14.73 10.43
C ALA A 21 -4.38 13.57 9.64
N LEU A 22 -5.14 13.88 8.57
CA LEU A 22 -5.93 12.96 7.76
C LEU A 22 -5.12 12.14 6.75
N ALA A 23 -3.83 12.43 6.57
CA ALA A 23 -2.98 11.65 5.67
C ALA A 23 -2.27 10.47 6.37
N GLN A 24 -2.35 10.39 7.69
CA GLN A 24 -1.65 9.38 8.48
C GLN A 24 -2.51 8.12 8.67
N ILE A 25 -2.00 6.97 8.22
CA ILE A 25 -2.64 5.68 8.49
C ILE A 25 -2.45 5.31 9.97
N ASP A 26 -3.57 5.16 10.69
CA ASP A 26 -3.60 4.60 12.03
C ASP A 26 -3.62 3.06 11.96
N CYS A 27 -2.51 2.47 12.38
CA CYS A 27 -2.28 1.04 12.47
C CYS A 27 -2.53 0.46 13.86
N SER A 28 -3.17 1.20 14.75
CA SER A 28 -3.70 0.67 16.00
C SER A 28 -4.68 -0.48 15.73
N ALA A 29 -4.82 -1.40 16.69
CA ALA A 29 -5.71 -2.54 16.55
C ALA A 29 -7.17 -2.08 16.42
N GLY A 30 -7.88 -2.53 15.38
CA GLY A 30 -9.28 -2.19 15.13
C GLY A 30 -9.54 -0.84 14.45
N ALA A 31 -8.49 -0.06 14.14
CA ALA A 31 -8.67 1.20 13.42
C ALA A 31 -9.30 0.97 12.04
N ALA A 32 -10.26 1.83 11.68
CA ALA A 32 -11.04 1.70 10.44
C ALA A 32 -10.17 1.65 9.18
N GLY A 33 -9.06 2.40 9.16
CA GLY A 33 -8.10 2.44 8.06
C GLY A 33 -7.29 1.15 7.89
N VAL A 34 -7.42 0.15 8.76
CA VAL A 34 -6.64 -1.10 8.66
C VAL A 34 -7.48 -2.35 8.82
N ASN A 35 -8.80 -2.19 8.99
CA ASN A 35 -9.75 -3.29 9.00
C ASN A 35 -9.80 -3.95 7.60
N PRO A 36 -9.85 -5.28 7.50
CA PRO A 36 -10.02 -5.93 6.22
C PRO A 36 -11.30 -5.46 5.52
N VAL A 37 -11.23 -5.28 4.20
CA VAL A 37 -12.37 -4.85 3.38
C VAL A 37 -12.60 -5.82 2.23
N PRO A 38 -13.85 -6.11 1.82
CA PRO A 38 -14.10 -7.01 0.71
C PRO A 38 -13.60 -6.43 -0.62
N VAL A 39 -13.21 -7.31 -1.54
CA VAL A 39 -12.87 -6.94 -2.92
C VAL A 39 -14.09 -6.41 -3.65
N GLN A 40 -15.19 -7.16 -3.67
CA GLN A 40 -16.43 -6.75 -4.34
C GLN A 40 -17.37 -6.11 -3.32
N ILE A 41 -17.81 -4.88 -3.61
CA ILE A 41 -18.87 -4.18 -2.86
C ILE A 41 -20.20 -4.45 -3.56
N GLY A 42 -21.10 -5.22 -2.93
CA GLY A 42 -22.50 -5.36 -3.37
C GLY A 42 -22.84 -6.53 -4.30
N ALA A 43 -21.86 -7.33 -4.76
CA ALA A 43 -22.10 -8.58 -5.49
C ALA A 43 -21.03 -9.62 -5.15
N GLY A 44 -21.41 -10.91 -5.15
CA GLY A 44 -20.54 -12.05 -4.81
C GLY A 44 -20.77 -12.61 -3.39
N LEU A 45 -20.58 -13.92 -3.22
CA LEU A 45 -20.66 -14.56 -1.91
C LEU A 45 -19.59 -13.95 -0.98
N ALA A 46 -20.04 -13.32 0.11
CA ALA A 46 -19.15 -12.69 1.07
C ALA A 46 -18.10 -13.70 1.57
N ASN A 47 -16.83 -13.26 1.64
CA ASN A 47 -15.72 -14.08 2.12
C ASN A 47 -15.57 -15.42 1.36
N SER A 48 -15.45 -15.33 0.04
CA SER A 48 -15.19 -16.47 -0.85
C SER A 48 -13.94 -16.22 -1.67
N ARG A 49 -13.47 -17.23 -2.43
CA ARG A 49 -12.43 -17.01 -3.45
C ARG A 49 -12.84 -15.97 -4.49
N LEU A 50 -14.14 -15.77 -4.72
CA LEU A 50 -14.63 -14.79 -5.69
C LEU A 50 -14.76 -13.39 -5.08
N ASN A 51 -14.89 -13.30 -3.75
CA ASN A 51 -14.94 -12.05 -3.00
C ASN A 51 -14.12 -12.15 -1.70
N PRO A 52 -12.77 -12.17 -1.79
CA PRO A 52 -11.91 -12.20 -0.63
C PRO A 52 -11.86 -10.84 0.07
N GLN A 53 -11.29 -10.81 1.28
CA GLN A 53 -10.96 -9.60 2.01
C GLN A 53 -9.57 -9.08 1.59
N ILE A 54 -9.36 -7.77 1.63
CA ILE A 54 -8.08 -7.11 1.40
C ILE A 54 -7.44 -6.85 2.75
N SER A 55 -6.23 -7.35 3.01
CA SER A 55 -5.49 -7.03 4.23
C SER A 55 -4.90 -5.62 4.14
N GLN A 56 -5.68 -4.62 4.55
CA GLN A 56 -5.22 -3.23 4.60
C GLN A 56 -4.00 -3.07 5.51
N ARG A 57 -3.98 -3.75 6.66
CA ARG A 57 -2.83 -3.78 7.57
C ARG A 57 -1.56 -4.21 6.87
N HIS A 58 -1.59 -5.30 6.12
CA HIS A 58 -0.40 -5.78 5.41
C HIS A 58 0.10 -4.76 4.39
N ILE A 59 -0.81 -4.10 3.67
CA ILE A 59 -0.47 -3.14 2.62
C ILE A 59 0.08 -1.84 3.20
N PHE A 60 -0.57 -1.28 4.22
CA PHE A 60 -0.24 0.06 4.70
C PHE A 60 0.64 0.09 5.94
N CYS A 61 0.57 -0.91 6.81
CA CYS A 61 1.28 -0.94 8.09
C CYS A 61 2.48 -1.87 8.12
N GLY A 62 2.53 -2.84 7.21
CA GLY A 62 3.42 -3.99 7.38
C GLY A 62 3.00 -4.91 8.52
N GLU A 63 3.63 -6.09 8.55
CA GLU A 63 3.37 -7.13 9.54
C GLU A 63 4.68 -7.85 9.91
N VAL A 64 4.84 -8.26 11.16
CA VAL A 64 5.90 -9.19 11.57
C VAL A 64 5.27 -10.56 11.76
N ASN A 65 5.70 -11.55 10.97
CA ASN A 65 5.10 -12.88 11.01
C ASN A 65 5.54 -13.68 12.24
N ALA A 66 4.95 -14.87 12.43
CA ALA A 66 5.27 -15.73 13.58
C ALA A 66 6.74 -16.18 13.67
N ALA A 67 7.49 -16.11 12.55
CA ALA A 67 8.92 -16.39 12.52
C ALA A 67 9.78 -15.14 12.87
N GLY A 68 9.15 -14.03 13.25
CA GLY A 68 9.85 -12.78 13.56
C GLY A 68 10.30 -11.99 12.33
N VAL A 69 9.82 -12.34 11.13
CA VAL A 69 10.24 -11.69 9.88
C VAL A 69 9.25 -10.60 9.50
N ALA A 70 9.75 -9.39 9.23
CA ALA A 70 8.96 -8.28 8.68
C ALA A 70 8.52 -8.58 7.23
N THR A 71 7.24 -8.42 6.96
CA THR A 71 6.57 -8.63 5.67
C THR A 71 5.57 -7.49 5.40
N GLY A 72 5.06 -7.40 4.16
CA GLY A 72 4.14 -6.33 3.79
C GLY A 72 4.80 -4.96 3.68
N PHE A 73 4.00 -3.92 3.91
CA PHE A 73 4.29 -2.51 3.70
C PHE A 73 4.62 -2.20 2.23
N HIS A 74 3.55 -1.91 1.49
CA HIS A 74 3.51 -1.73 0.05
C HIS A 74 2.89 -0.40 -0.37
N SER A 75 2.49 0.46 0.56
CA SER A 75 1.99 1.78 0.23
C SER A 75 2.21 2.75 1.38
N ARG A 76 2.55 3.99 1.02
CA ARG A 76 2.63 5.12 1.92
C ARG A 76 1.75 6.25 1.39
N PRO A 77 0.45 6.21 1.68
CA PRO A 77 -0.46 7.20 1.16
C PRO A 77 0.00 8.62 1.44
N ASN A 78 0.08 9.44 0.40
CA ASN A 78 0.56 10.82 0.47
C ASN A 78 1.98 10.97 1.06
N SER A 79 2.88 10.01 0.82
CA SER A 79 4.24 9.97 1.36
C SER A 79 4.38 9.87 2.89
N HIS A 80 3.31 9.51 3.60
CA HIS A 80 3.36 9.36 5.05
C HIS A 80 3.61 7.92 5.49
N ASP A 81 4.59 7.76 6.38
CA ASP A 81 4.79 6.51 7.09
C ASP A 81 3.63 6.27 8.08
N PRO A 82 3.10 5.04 8.16
CA PRO A 82 2.00 4.67 9.05
C PRO A 82 2.41 4.74 10.53
N ARG A 83 1.47 5.03 11.43
CA ARG A 83 1.71 5.09 12.89
C ARG A 83 0.82 4.13 13.66
N LEU A 84 1.28 3.70 14.84
CA LEU A 84 0.51 2.93 15.81
C LEU A 84 -0.30 3.88 16.71
N GLY A 85 -1.28 4.58 16.13
CA GLY A 85 -2.12 5.57 16.80
C GLY A 85 -2.21 6.90 16.05
N VAL A 86 -3.19 7.71 16.44
CA VAL A 86 -3.48 9.03 15.83
C VAL A 86 -2.74 10.20 16.49
N ALA A 87 -2.03 9.96 17.59
CA ALA A 87 -1.31 11.02 18.29
C ALA A 87 -0.12 11.53 17.47
N PRO A 88 0.23 12.83 17.51
CA PRO A 88 1.35 13.40 16.75
C PRO A 88 2.70 12.69 16.97
N MET A 89 2.90 12.12 18.17
CA MET A 89 4.11 11.40 18.55
C MET A 89 3.91 9.87 18.61
N ALA A 90 2.82 9.34 18.03
CA ALA A 90 2.62 7.90 17.99
C ALA A 90 3.80 7.22 17.25
N PRO A 91 4.29 6.06 17.73
CA PRO A 91 5.41 5.38 17.10
C PRO A 91 5.02 4.91 15.69
N PHE A 92 6.01 4.76 14.81
CA PHE A 92 5.78 4.24 13.46
C PHE A 92 5.35 2.76 13.52
N ALA A 93 4.40 2.38 12.66
CA ALA A 93 4.06 0.98 12.43
C ALA A 93 5.00 0.35 11.39
N ALA A 94 5.40 1.13 10.39
CA ALA A 94 6.46 0.82 9.45
C ALA A 94 7.06 2.13 8.96
N GLN A 95 8.31 2.07 8.54
CA GLN A 95 9.01 3.23 8.01
C GLN A 95 10.02 2.83 6.95
N ILE A 96 10.36 3.81 6.14
CA ILE A 96 11.43 3.72 5.15
C ILE A 96 12.70 4.29 5.75
N THR A 97 13.78 3.52 5.74
CA THR A 97 15.03 3.88 6.42
C THR A 97 16.20 4.17 5.48
N ALA A 98 16.18 3.67 4.24
CA ALA A 98 17.24 3.95 3.26
C ALA A 98 16.85 3.53 1.83
N GLY A 99 17.37 4.24 0.81
CA GLY A 99 17.54 3.81 -0.58
C GLY A 99 16.27 3.52 -1.40
N VAL A 100 16.03 4.24 -2.50
CA VAL A 100 14.88 4.00 -3.41
C VAL A 100 15.37 3.68 -4.82
N GLN A 101 14.74 2.70 -5.47
CA GLN A 101 14.82 2.47 -6.91
C GLN A 101 13.43 2.61 -7.53
N TYR A 102 13.33 3.27 -8.67
CA TYR A 102 12.05 3.42 -9.37
C TYR A 102 11.90 2.33 -10.43
N ILE A 103 10.69 1.81 -10.59
CA ILE A 103 10.37 0.78 -11.60
C ILE A 103 10.21 1.39 -12.99
N VAL A 104 9.84 2.67 -13.02
CA VAL A 104 9.85 3.52 -14.21
C VAL A 104 11.08 4.45 -14.10
N GLN A 105 11.75 4.74 -15.21
CA GLN A 105 13.01 5.50 -15.22
C GLN A 105 12.86 6.85 -14.50
N PRO A 106 13.69 7.17 -13.48
CA PRO A 106 13.62 8.45 -12.76
C PRO A 106 13.74 9.67 -13.70
N GLY A 107 12.69 10.50 -13.73
CA GLY A 107 12.59 11.80 -14.38
C GLY A 107 11.99 12.90 -13.48
N ILE A 108 11.83 14.10 -14.03
CA ILE A 108 11.60 15.36 -13.28
C ILE A 108 10.29 15.39 -12.46
N ASN A 109 9.33 14.47 -12.68
CA ASN A 109 8.09 14.37 -11.90
C ASN A 109 7.67 12.89 -11.77
N HIS A 110 7.92 12.18 -10.67
CA HIS A 110 7.55 10.74 -10.57
C HIS A 110 6.31 10.41 -9.75
N PRO A 111 5.19 10.04 -10.40
CA PRO A 111 4.04 9.40 -9.77
C PRO A 111 4.01 7.87 -9.99
N GLY A 112 5.15 7.21 -10.25
CA GLY A 112 5.21 5.77 -10.60
C GLY A 112 5.44 4.84 -9.39
N PRO A 113 5.17 3.53 -9.52
CA PRO A 113 5.58 2.55 -8.51
C PRO A 113 7.10 2.54 -8.29
N TYR A 114 7.52 2.24 -7.07
CA TYR A 114 8.91 2.28 -6.66
C TYR A 114 9.26 1.09 -5.74
N ARG A 115 10.54 0.78 -5.57
CA ARG A 115 11.04 -0.39 -4.87
C ARG A 115 12.22 -0.01 -3.97
N TYR A 116 12.34 -0.69 -2.84
CA TYR A 116 13.51 -0.59 -1.96
C TYR A 116 14.39 -1.81 -2.12
N LEU A 117 15.70 -1.62 -2.22
CA LEU A 117 16.66 -2.70 -2.04
C LEU A 117 16.92 -2.95 -0.54
N GLY A 118 17.45 -4.12 -0.22
CA GLY A 118 17.44 -4.73 1.12
C GLY A 118 17.78 -3.81 2.29
N GLY A 119 17.05 -3.96 3.41
CA GLY A 119 17.28 -3.21 4.65
C GLY A 119 16.76 -1.77 4.66
N GLY A 120 16.21 -1.27 3.55
CA GLY A 120 15.63 0.07 3.44
C GLY A 120 14.26 0.28 4.10
N ILE A 121 13.73 -0.73 4.77
CA ILE A 121 12.38 -0.76 5.37
C ILE A 121 12.44 -1.42 6.73
N GLN A 122 11.68 -0.89 7.68
CA GLN A 122 11.46 -1.51 8.99
C GLN A 122 9.98 -1.55 9.32
N VAL A 123 9.56 -2.58 10.07
CA VAL A 123 8.18 -2.77 10.53
C VAL A 123 8.20 -3.04 12.04
N ALA A 124 7.34 -2.37 12.80
CA ALA A 124 7.19 -2.60 14.22
C ALA A 124 6.54 -3.97 14.47
N ASN A 125 7.11 -4.76 15.38
CA ASN A 125 6.45 -5.95 15.91
C ASN A 125 5.37 -5.58 16.95
N ALA A 126 4.68 -6.58 17.51
CA ALA A 126 3.64 -6.36 18.51
C ALA A 126 4.12 -5.66 19.80
N ALA A 127 5.42 -5.71 20.09
CA ALA A 127 6.04 -5.01 21.22
C ALA A 127 6.50 -3.58 20.85
N GLY A 128 6.24 -3.12 19.62
CA GLY A 128 6.68 -1.82 19.12
C GLY A 128 8.16 -1.76 18.70
N VAL A 129 8.87 -2.90 18.69
CA VAL A 129 10.27 -2.95 18.27
C VAL A 129 10.35 -2.99 16.76
N MET A 130 11.15 -2.09 16.17
CA MET A 130 11.36 -2.03 14.72
C MET A 130 12.21 -3.21 14.24
N VAL A 131 11.63 -4.03 13.37
CA VAL A 131 12.28 -5.17 12.73
C VAL A 131 12.63 -4.79 11.29
N PRO A 132 13.92 -4.82 10.89
CA PRO A 132 14.29 -4.57 9.52
C PRO A 132 13.75 -5.68 8.60
N LYS A 133 13.27 -5.27 7.43
CA LYS A 133 12.90 -6.20 6.37
C LYS A 133 14.18 -6.76 5.75
N GLY A 134 14.62 -7.92 6.24
CA GLY A 134 15.91 -8.53 5.90
C GLY A 134 15.99 -9.16 4.50
N GLY A 135 17.23 -9.35 4.01
CA GLY A 135 17.58 -10.13 2.81
C GLY A 135 17.24 -9.48 1.46
N ALA A 136 17.03 -10.31 0.42
CA ALA A 136 16.48 -9.94 -0.90
C ALA A 136 15.02 -9.43 -0.85
N GLY A 137 14.47 -9.20 0.35
CA GLY A 137 13.11 -8.75 0.64
C GLY A 137 12.90 -7.29 0.30
N SER A 138 13.05 -6.96 -0.97
CA SER A 138 12.58 -5.69 -1.50
C SER A 138 11.06 -5.58 -1.39
N SER A 139 10.55 -4.42 -0.99
CA SER A 139 9.12 -4.11 -1.13
C SER A 139 8.94 -3.20 -2.34
N THR A 140 7.97 -3.53 -3.18
CA THR A 140 7.45 -2.60 -4.18
C THR A 140 6.29 -1.83 -3.58
N PHE A 141 6.24 -0.53 -3.86
CA PHE A 141 5.28 0.41 -3.34
C PHE A 141 4.39 0.99 -4.44
N PHE A 142 3.10 1.11 -4.11
CA PHE A 142 2.18 1.98 -4.84
C PHE A 142 2.71 3.43 -4.83
N PRO A 143 2.44 4.23 -5.87
CA PRO A 143 2.84 5.64 -5.89
C PRO A 143 2.44 6.38 -4.63
N ASP A 144 3.33 7.21 -4.09
CA ASP A 144 3.06 8.02 -2.90
C ASP A 144 1.95 9.05 -3.12
N SER A 145 1.73 9.47 -4.37
CA SER A 145 0.62 10.35 -4.74
C SER A 145 -0.76 9.70 -4.58
N CYS A 146 -0.83 8.37 -4.43
CA CYS A 146 -2.09 7.69 -4.15
C CYS A 146 -2.49 7.84 -2.70
N ASN A 147 -3.72 8.25 -2.45
CA ASN A 147 -4.33 8.07 -1.15
C ASN A 147 -4.76 6.60 -0.92
N GLN A 148 -5.12 6.28 0.33
CA GLN A 148 -5.55 4.93 0.72
C GLN A 148 -6.71 4.40 -0.13
N MET A 149 -7.72 5.23 -0.42
CA MET A 149 -8.88 4.80 -1.19
C MET A 149 -8.51 4.44 -2.63
N GLN A 150 -7.61 5.20 -3.25
CA GLN A 150 -7.10 4.92 -4.59
C GLN A 150 -6.36 3.59 -4.64
N VAL A 151 -5.52 3.31 -3.64
CA VAL A 151 -4.81 2.02 -3.53
C VAL A 151 -5.81 0.87 -3.45
N ILE A 152 -6.79 0.96 -2.55
CA ILE A 152 -7.81 -0.08 -2.39
C ILE A 152 -8.66 -0.24 -3.66
N ALA A 153 -9.06 0.85 -4.31
CA ALA A 153 -9.80 0.81 -5.57
C ALA A 153 -9.00 0.09 -6.67
N SER A 154 -7.70 0.38 -6.78
CA SER A 154 -6.80 -0.28 -7.74
C SER A 154 -6.61 -1.76 -7.45
N ILE A 155 -6.51 -2.16 -6.19
CA ILE A 155 -6.42 -3.58 -5.81
C ILE A 155 -7.69 -4.32 -6.20
N ARG A 156 -8.86 -3.73 -5.92
CA ARG A 156 -10.14 -4.29 -6.33
C ARG A 156 -10.21 -4.47 -7.84
N TYR A 157 -9.85 -3.43 -8.58
CA TYR A 157 -9.90 -3.45 -10.04
C TYR A 157 -8.98 -4.53 -10.63
N ALA A 158 -7.74 -4.60 -10.16
CA ALA A 158 -6.77 -5.61 -10.61
C ALA A 158 -7.23 -7.04 -10.32
N TYR A 159 -7.90 -7.24 -9.19
CA TYR A 159 -8.43 -8.54 -8.81
C TYR A 159 -9.62 -8.98 -9.67
N THR A 160 -10.55 -8.06 -9.96
CA THR A 160 -11.76 -8.38 -10.72
C THR A 160 -11.56 -8.35 -12.24
N HIS A 161 -10.44 -7.78 -12.70
CA HIS A 161 -10.04 -7.75 -14.12
C HIS A 161 -8.64 -8.33 -14.30
N PRO A 162 -8.39 -9.56 -13.86
CA PRO A 162 -7.04 -10.09 -13.92
C PRO A 162 -6.68 -10.42 -15.37
N PHE A 163 -5.40 -10.27 -15.73
CA PHE A 163 -4.88 -10.63 -17.07
C PHE A 163 -5.02 -12.11 -17.39
N LYS A 164 -5.22 -12.94 -16.36
CA LYS A 164 -5.48 -14.38 -16.42
C LYS A 164 -6.31 -14.79 -15.22
N ASP A 165 -6.97 -15.94 -15.29
CA ASP A 165 -7.72 -16.47 -14.16
C ASP A 165 -6.87 -16.57 -12.89
N VAL A 166 -7.49 -16.24 -11.77
CA VAL A 166 -6.91 -16.43 -10.44
C VAL A 166 -6.70 -17.92 -10.23
N GLY A 167 -5.45 -18.34 -10.05
CA GLY A 167 -5.11 -19.75 -9.95
C GLY A 167 -3.80 -20.00 -9.23
N PRO A 168 -3.48 -21.27 -8.93
CA PRO A 168 -2.22 -21.62 -8.31
C PRO A 168 -1.05 -21.11 -9.16
N PHE A 169 -0.18 -20.30 -8.56
CA PHE A 169 1.07 -19.93 -9.21
C PHE A 169 2.04 -21.10 -9.10
N VAL A 170 2.37 -21.74 -10.22
CA VAL A 170 3.51 -22.66 -10.28
C VAL A 170 4.72 -21.82 -10.70
N PRO A 171 5.68 -21.52 -9.80
CA PRO A 171 6.92 -20.88 -10.23
C PRO A 171 7.63 -21.80 -11.21
N PRO A 172 8.31 -21.28 -12.26
CA PRO A 172 9.22 -22.10 -13.03
C PRO A 172 10.27 -22.72 -12.10
N PRO A 173 10.62 -24.00 -12.28
CA PRO A 173 11.63 -24.64 -11.44
C PRO A 173 12.97 -23.88 -11.54
N PRO A 174 13.78 -23.88 -10.46
CA PRO A 174 15.17 -23.45 -10.57
C PRO A 174 15.88 -24.27 -11.66
N PRO A 175 16.89 -23.71 -12.37
CA PRO A 175 17.68 -24.49 -13.32
C PRO A 175 18.21 -25.78 -12.68
N GLY A 176 17.79 -26.94 -13.21
CA GLY A 176 18.18 -28.27 -12.68
C GLY A 176 17.46 -28.72 -11.40
N GLY A 177 16.48 -27.97 -10.90
CA GLY A 177 15.69 -28.30 -9.72
C GLY A 177 14.31 -28.91 -10.02
N PRO A 178 13.67 -29.58 -9.05
CA PRO A 178 12.31 -30.08 -9.21
C PRO A 178 11.29 -28.93 -9.31
N ALA A 179 10.16 -29.19 -9.99
CA ALA A 179 9.02 -28.29 -9.99
C ALA A 179 8.51 -28.08 -8.55
N LEU A 180 8.31 -26.83 -8.16
CA LEU A 180 7.70 -26.50 -6.87
C LEU A 180 6.20 -26.87 -6.92
N PRO A 181 5.60 -27.33 -5.81
CA PRO A 181 4.16 -27.59 -5.76
C PRO A 181 3.40 -26.32 -6.17
N PRO A 182 2.20 -26.45 -6.77
CA PRO A 182 1.38 -25.29 -7.11
C PRO A 182 1.27 -24.37 -5.90
N GLY A 183 1.85 -23.18 -6.05
CA GLY A 183 1.92 -22.16 -5.03
C GLY A 183 0.56 -21.49 -4.80
N ALA A 184 0.58 -20.55 -3.87
CA ALA A 184 -0.58 -19.75 -3.47
C ALA A 184 -1.38 -19.21 -4.68
N ASN A 185 -2.70 -19.09 -4.52
CA ASN A 185 -3.58 -18.56 -5.56
C ASN A 185 -3.13 -17.14 -5.87
N TYR A 186 -2.66 -16.90 -7.09
CA TYR A 186 -2.04 -15.66 -7.50
C TYR A 186 -2.92 -14.95 -8.52
N PHE A 187 -2.93 -13.63 -8.46
CA PHE A 187 -3.62 -12.79 -9.44
C PHE A 187 -2.70 -11.67 -9.90
N THR A 188 -2.95 -11.20 -11.12
CA THR A 188 -2.33 -10.00 -11.69
C THR A 188 -3.36 -9.28 -12.54
N GLY A 189 -3.45 -7.96 -12.41
CA GLY A 189 -4.31 -7.15 -13.26
C GLY A 189 -3.84 -5.70 -13.30
N PRO A 190 -4.48 -4.86 -14.13
CA PRO A 190 -4.17 -3.44 -14.22
C PRO A 190 -4.63 -2.70 -12.96
N SER A 191 -3.93 -1.63 -12.57
CA SER A 191 -4.27 -0.78 -11.43
C SER A 191 -5.50 0.11 -11.68
N ALA A 192 -5.90 0.28 -12.93
CA ALA A 192 -6.94 1.22 -13.34
C ALA A 192 -7.58 0.78 -14.68
N PRO A 193 -8.82 1.21 -14.96
CA PRO A 193 -9.51 0.88 -16.22
C PRO A 193 -8.95 1.56 -17.46
N SER A 194 -8.31 2.71 -17.28
CA SER A 194 -7.80 3.54 -18.38
C SER A 194 -6.71 4.49 -17.89
N VAL A 195 -6.04 5.14 -18.83
CA VAL A 195 -5.12 6.25 -18.53
C VAL A 195 -5.87 7.38 -17.83
N GLY A 196 -5.29 7.93 -16.76
CA GLY A 196 -5.83 9.06 -16.01
C GLY A 196 -7.13 8.77 -15.24
N ALA A 197 -7.47 7.50 -14.98
CA ALA A 197 -8.70 7.14 -14.30
C ALA A 197 -8.77 7.73 -12.88
N VAL A 198 -9.71 8.65 -12.67
CA VAL A 198 -9.95 9.30 -11.36
C VAL A 198 -10.38 8.25 -10.34
N GLY A 199 -9.83 8.34 -9.12
CA GLY A 199 -10.14 7.43 -8.03
C GLY A 199 -9.32 6.13 -8.02
N TYR A 200 -8.40 5.95 -8.97
CA TYR A 200 -7.45 4.84 -9.00
C TYR A 200 -6.01 5.34 -8.85
N CYS A 201 -5.11 4.42 -8.50
CA CYS A 201 -3.68 4.61 -8.67
C CYS A 201 -3.26 4.45 -10.13
N THR A 202 -2.59 5.46 -10.63
CA THR A 202 -1.94 5.47 -11.93
C THR A 202 -0.48 5.85 -11.79
N GLY A 203 0.37 5.34 -12.68
CA GLY A 203 1.78 5.66 -12.76
C GLY A 203 2.07 6.91 -13.58
N GLU A 204 3.26 6.93 -14.18
CA GLU A 204 3.72 8.02 -15.04
C GLU A 204 2.77 8.29 -16.22
N GLY A 205 2.52 9.57 -16.50
CA GLY A 205 1.59 10.00 -17.54
C GLY A 205 0.13 9.58 -17.29
N GLY A 206 -0.19 9.13 -16.07
CA GLY A 206 -1.51 8.58 -15.74
C GLY A 206 -1.72 7.14 -16.23
N ASN A 207 -0.67 6.44 -16.68
CA ASN A 207 -0.82 5.07 -17.19
C ASN A 207 -1.14 4.06 -16.09
N PRO A 208 -2.03 3.07 -16.32
CA PRO A 208 -2.18 1.94 -15.41
C PRO A 208 -0.88 1.14 -15.31
N PHE A 209 -0.58 0.63 -14.13
CA PHE A 209 0.51 -0.33 -13.90
C PHE A 209 -0.05 -1.68 -13.44
N THR A 210 0.78 -2.71 -13.45
CA THR A 210 0.35 -4.03 -13.00
C THR A 210 0.33 -4.12 -11.48
N VAL A 211 -0.77 -4.61 -10.91
CA VAL A 211 -0.90 -4.99 -9.50
C VAL A 211 -0.98 -6.50 -9.43
N GLY A 212 -0.22 -7.08 -8.51
CA GLY A 212 -0.21 -8.51 -8.25
C GLY A 212 -0.46 -8.83 -6.80
N GLY A 213 -0.85 -10.06 -6.53
CA GLY A 213 -0.90 -10.53 -5.17
C GLY A 213 -1.35 -11.97 -5.00
N TYR A 214 -1.36 -12.39 -3.74
CA TYR A 214 -1.70 -13.76 -3.35
C TYR A 214 -2.95 -13.80 -2.48
N ILE A 215 -3.78 -14.80 -2.74
CA ILE A 215 -4.93 -15.16 -1.92
C ILE A 215 -4.59 -16.39 -1.10
N ARG A 216 -4.89 -16.30 0.18
CA ARG A 216 -4.83 -17.42 1.11
C ARG A 216 -5.92 -17.33 2.15
N GLN A 217 -6.18 -18.43 2.84
CA GLN A 217 -7.03 -18.39 4.02
C GLN A 217 -6.23 -17.91 5.24
N VAL A 218 -6.78 -16.94 5.96
CA VAL A 218 -6.30 -16.46 7.25
C VAL A 218 -7.46 -16.48 8.22
N ALA A 219 -7.35 -17.24 9.31
CA ALA A 219 -8.41 -17.41 10.30
C ALA A 219 -9.79 -17.75 9.67
N GLY A 220 -9.80 -18.62 8.66
CA GLY A 220 -11.03 -19.02 7.95
C GLY A 220 -11.56 -18.01 6.91
N LEU A 221 -10.90 -16.86 6.74
CA LEU A 221 -11.26 -15.85 5.74
C LEU A 221 -10.36 -15.95 4.51
N TRP A 222 -10.95 -15.88 3.31
CA TRP A 222 -10.18 -15.69 2.08
C TRP A 222 -9.64 -14.27 2.04
N THR A 223 -8.32 -14.11 2.03
CA THR A 223 -7.68 -12.80 2.19
C THR A 223 -6.58 -12.61 1.14
N LEU A 224 -6.58 -11.43 0.52
CA LEU A 224 -5.47 -10.86 -0.23
C LEU A 224 -4.46 -10.32 0.78
N THR A 225 -3.53 -11.18 1.18
CA THR A 225 -2.57 -10.86 2.24
C THR A 225 -1.30 -10.23 1.72
N THR A 226 -1.03 -10.27 0.43
CA THR A 226 0.23 -9.74 -0.13
C THR A 226 -0.12 -9.17 -1.48
N VAL A 227 -0.36 -7.86 -1.53
CA VAL A 227 -0.73 -7.13 -2.74
C VAL A 227 0.24 -5.99 -2.95
N TYR A 228 0.80 -5.90 -4.14
CA TYR A 228 1.88 -4.97 -4.47
C TYR A 228 1.89 -4.67 -5.97
N PRO A 229 2.43 -3.51 -6.39
CA PRO A 229 2.69 -3.27 -7.80
C PRO A 229 3.77 -4.23 -8.32
N ILE A 230 3.55 -4.82 -9.47
CA ILE A 230 4.54 -5.67 -10.14
C ILE A 230 5.44 -4.79 -10.99
N ALA A 231 6.75 -4.99 -10.84
CA ALA A 231 7.74 -4.52 -11.78
C ALA A 231 7.95 -5.57 -12.88
N SER A 232 7.78 -5.17 -14.13
CA SER A 232 8.48 -5.82 -15.24
C SER A 232 9.79 -5.03 -15.43
N PHE A 233 10.90 -5.63 -15.01
CA PHE A 233 12.26 -5.11 -15.23
C PHE A 233 12.76 -5.51 -16.62
#